data_AF-A0A1U7GR70-F1
#
_entry.id   AF-A0A1U7GR70-F1
#
_cell.length_a   1.000
_cell.length_b   1.000
_cell.length_c   1.000
_cell.angle_alpha   90.00
_cell.angle_beta   90.00
_cell.angle_gamma   90.00
#
_symmetry.space_group_name_H-M   'P 1'
#
loop_
_entity.id
_entity.type
_entity.pdbx_description
1 polymer ?
#
loop_
_entity_poly.entity_id
_entity_poly.type
_entity_poly.pdbx_seq_one_letter_code
_entity_poly.pdbx_strand_id
1 'polypeptide(L)'
;MREARPRTVFISYGRTSTDAILKARLKESGRSRFAQLLTIDPPRMESVPSLLGFFDMVLGLGPAYRWLPAQELVTVLSSGHAPDRFIGGAVDPGAKTVTLVRGDRETMVFPFSFFDSSDGSPRPDFARLSFADHGRTVAFGDYEAAADGILYESDVEYRRRQRESMRESERGFGPSLRRLRLQKKLGREDFAPISAEAVARIERGEVSPSKPTLGRIAKRLGVAPEDIETY
;
A
#
# COMPACT_ATOMS: atom_id res chain seq x y z
N MET A 1 -5.97 -23.96 14.75
CA MET A 1 -5.68 -22.53 14.47
C MET A 1 -6.22 -21.71 15.64
N ARG A 2 -5.37 -21.00 16.39
CA ARG A 2 -5.83 -20.01 17.39
C ARG A 2 -6.14 -18.73 16.61
N GLU A 3 -7.39 -18.27 16.63
CA GLU A 3 -7.72 -16.92 16.16
C GLU A 3 -6.82 -15.91 16.87
N ALA A 4 -6.03 -15.16 16.11
CA ALA A 4 -5.26 -14.06 16.65
C ALA A 4 -6.25 -13.01 17.17
N ARG A 5 -6.23 -12.73 18.48
CA ARG A 5 -7.06 -11.66 19.05
C ARG A 5 -6.74 -10.35 18.32
N PRO A 6 -7.76 -9.54 17.97
CA PRO A 6 -7.52 -8.26 17.30
C PRO A 6 -6.65 -7.36 18.19
N ARG A 7 -5.51 -6.91 17.66
CA ARG A 7 -4.64 -5.95 18.32
C ARG A 7 -5.32 -4.59 18.38
N THR A 8 -5.61 -4.08 19.57
CA THR A 8 -6.18 -2.74 19.75
C THR A 8 -5.12 -1.69 19.47
N VAL A 9 -5.43 -0.73 18.60
CA VAL A 9 -4.59 0.44 18.32
C VAL A 9 -5.19 1.65 19.02
N PHE A 10 -4.37 2.29 19.84
CA PHE A 10 -4.68 3.58 20.42
C PHE A 10 -3.98 4.66 19.60
N ILE A 11 -4.70 5.72 19.24
CA ILE A 11 -4.12 6.89 18.56
C ILE A 11 -4.26 8.06 19.53
N SER A 12 -3.13 8.70 19.82
CA SER A 12 -3.05 9.84 20.72
C SER A 12 -2.63 11.08 19.93
N TYR A 13 -3.51 12.07 19.88
CA TYR A 13 -3.31 13.29 19.10
C TYR A 13 -2.51 14.38 19.82
N GLY A 14 -2.21 14.19 21.10
CA GLY A 14 -1.62 15.24 21.95
C GLY A 14 -1.24 14.72 23.32
N ARG A 15 -0.29 15.38 23.99
CA ARG A 15 0.26 14.95 25.29
C ARG A 15 -0.80 14.67 26.35
N THR A 16 -1.82 15.52 26.45
CA THR A 16 -2.94 15.34 27.39
C THR A 16 -3.71 14.05 27.13
N SER A 17 -3.93 13.71 25.86
CA SER A 17 -4.59 12.45 25.48
C SER A 17 -3.68 11.24 25.78
N THR A 18 -2.36 11.38 25.59
CA THR A 18 -1.41 10.31 25.92
C THR A 18 -1.41 10.02 27.42
N ASP A 19 -1.39 11.07 28.23
CA ASP A 19 -1.42 10.95 29.69
C ASP A 19 -2.76 10.37 30.18
N ALA A 20 -3.87 10.72 29.54
CA ALA A 20 -5.19 10.14 29.83
C ALA A 20 -5.22 8.64 29.53
N ILE A 21 -4.69 8.22 28.37
CA ILE A 21 -4.56 6.82 27.98
C ILE A 21 -3.69 6.06 29.00
N LEU A 22 -2.53 6.61 29.37
CA LEU A 22 -1.65 5.98 30.35
C LEU A 22 -2.33 5.84 31.72
N LYS A 23 -3.03 6.87 32.20
CA LYS A 23 -3.79 6.81 33.46
C LYS A 23 -4.93 5.80 33.41
N ALA A 24 -5.63 5.68 32.27
CA ALA A 24 -6.67 4.67 32.10
C ALA A 24 -6.07 3.26 32.16
N ARG A 25 -4.92 3.04 31.51
CA ARG A 25 -4.21 1.75 31.55
C ARG A 25 -3.69 1.38 32.93
N LEU A 26 -3.25 2.35 33.73
CA LEU A 26 -2.84 2.11 35.12
C LEU A 26 -4.01 1.61 36.00
N LYS A 27 -5.25 2.00 35.68
CA LYS A 27 -6.45 1.56 36.41
C LYS A 27 -6.94 0.18 35.96
N GLU A 28 -6.66 -0.20 34.73
CA GLU A 28 -6.91 -1.55 34.23
C GLU A 28 -5.83 -2.48 34.78
N SER A 29 -6.16 -3.28 35.80
CA SER A 29 -5.24 -4.11 36.60
C SER A 29 -4.53 -5.26 35.85
N GLY A 30 -4.29 -5.14 34.55
CA GLY A 30 -3.60 -6.15 33.75
C GLY A 30 -2.83 -5.54 32.58
N ARG A 31 -1.59 -6.01 32.36
CA ARG A 31 -0.86 -5.78 31.12
C ARG A 31 -1.67 -6.35 29.96
N SER A 32 -2.35 -5.50 29.21
CA SER A 32 -2.97 -5.87 27.95
C SER A 32 -1.86 -6.08 26.92
N ARG A 33 -1.33 -7.31 26.84
CA ARG A 33 -0.24 -7.76 25.95
C ARG A 33 -0.56 -7.74 24.45
N PHE A 34 -1.55 -6.94 24.04
CA PHE A 34 -2.01 -6.86 22.64
C PHE A 34 -2.42 -5.44 22.25
N ALA A 35 -1.74 -4.44 22.79
CA ALA A 35 -2.08 -3.06 22.56
C ALA A 35 -0.90 -2.27 22.04
N GLN A 36 -1.19 -1.43 21.05
CA GLN A 36 -0.21 -0.59 20.40
C GLN A 36 -0.67 0.85 20.51
N LEU A 37 0.30 1.76 20.65
CA LEU A 37 0.04 3.17 20.78
C LEU A 37 0.77 3.93 19.67
N LEU A 38 0.01 4.71 18.93
CA LEU A 38 0.51 5.70 17.99
C LEU A 38 0.37 7.08 18.62
N THR A 39 1.49 7.79 18.78
CA THR A 39 1.52 9.16 19.26
C THR A 39 1.77 10.10 18.09
N ILE A 40 0.78 10.94 17.77
CA ILE A 40 0.87 11.94 16.70
C ILE A 40 1.79 13.08 17.15
N ASP A 41 1.54 13.57 18.36
CA ASP A 41 2.45 14.43 19.09
C ASP A 41 3.30 13.59 20.05
N PRO A 42 4.62 13.85 20.13
CA PRO A 42 5.48 13.07 20.99
C PRO A 42 5.09 13.22 22.47
N PRO A 43 5.10 12.11 23.24
CA PRO A 43 4.79 12.13 24.66
C PRO A 43 5.85 12.89 25.46
N ARG A 44 5.58 13.07 26.74
CA ARG A 44 6.58 13.53 27.71
C ARG A 44 7.65 12.45 27.89
N MET A 45 8.93 12.82 27.94
CA MET A 45 10.03 11.87 28.04
C MET A 45 9.90 10.98 29.29
N GLU A 46 9.38 11.53 30.38
CA GLU A 46 9.18 10.85 31.65
C GLU A 46 8.10 9.77 31.58
N SER A 47 7.15 9.87 30.64
CA SER A 47 6.09 8.86 30.47
C SER A 47 6.50 7.71 29.56
N VAL A 48 7.55 7.86 28.76
CA VAL A 48 8.00 6.85 27.77
C VAL A 48 8.26 5.47 28.40
N PRO A 49 9.00 5.33 29.51
CA PRO A 49 9.22 4.00 30.12
C PRO A 49 7.91 3.33 30.54
N SER A 50 6.95 4.10 31.03
CA SER A 50 5.63 3.58 31.40
C SER A 50 4.85 3.13 30.16
N LEU A 51 4.84 3.93 29.09
CA LEU A 51 4.18 3.58 27.84
C LEU A 51 4.75 2.27 27.26
N LEU A 52 6.08 2.13 27.22
CA LEU A 52 6.75 0.89 26.78
C LEU A 52 6.45 -0.32 27.69
N GLY A 53 6.09 -0.09 28.95
CA GLY A 53 5.67 -1.13 29.88
C GLY A 53 4.21 -1.60 29.71
N PHE A 54 3.35 -0.77 29.10
CA PHE A 54 1.91 -1.05 28.93
C PHE A 54 1.49 -1.40 27.51
N PHE A 55 2.28 -1.00 26.52
CA PHE A 55 2.02 -1.23 25.10
C PHE A 55 3.13 -2.09 24.51
N ASP A 56 2.77 -3.06 23.67
CA ASP A 56 3.74 -3.93 22.99
C ASP A 56 4.54 -3.15 21.95
N MET A 57 4.00 -2.03 21.49
CA MET A 57 4.62 -1.13 20.52
C MET A 57 4.13 0.29 20.77
N VAL A 58 5.08 1.23 20.80
CA VAL A 58 4.79 2.66 20.86
C VAL A 58 5.54 3.34 19.71
N LEU A 59 4.79 4.05 18.87
CA LEU A 59 5.31 4.78 17.71
C LEU A 59 5.12 6.29 17.90
N GLY A 60 6.02 7.10 17.36
CA GLY A 60 5.94 8.57 17.45
C GLY A 60 6.59 9.17 18.68
N LEU A 61 7.51 8.45 19.32
CA LEU A 61 8.18 8.91 20.55
C LEU A 61 9.02 10.18 20.38
N GLY A 62 9.39 10.54 19.15
CA GLY A 62 10.26 11.68 18.85
C GLY A 62 9.60 12.71 17.94
N PRO A 63 10.03 13.99 18.00
CA PRO A 63 9.50 15.08 17.17
C PRO A 63 9.87 14.96 15.69
N ALA A 64 10.80 14.07 15.34
CA ALA A 64 11.20 13.78 13.97
C ALA A 64 10.14 12.97 13.20
N TYR A 65 9.16 12.38 13.90
CA TYR A 65 8.09 11.65 13.24
C TYR A 65 7.20 12.58 12.43
N ARG A 66 6.81 12.09 11.26
CA ARG A 66 5.82 12.67 10.37
C ARG A 66 4.78 11.59 10.13
N TRP A 67 3.52 11.99 10.19
CA TRP A 67 2.36 11.10 10.04
C TRP A 67 1.54 11.55 8.83
N LEU A 68 0.78 10.62 8.27
CA LEU A 68 -0.36 10.98 7.43
C LEU A 68 -1.29 11.94 8.19
N PRO A 69 -2.03 12.81 7.47
CA PRO A 69 -3.12 13.56 8.07
C PRO A 69 -4.10 12.63 8.80
N ALA A 70 -4.62 13.09 9.95
CA ALA A 70 -5.43 12.27 10.84
C ALA A 70 -6.61 11.55 10.16
N GLN A 71 -7.28 12.22 9.21
CA GLN A 71 -8.40 11.65 8.47
C GLN A 71 -7.96 10.47 7.59
N GLU A 72 -6.84 10.62 6.89
CA GLU A 72 -6.29 9.57 6.03
C GLU A 72 -5.75 8.41 6.85
N LEU A 73 -5.10 8.71 7.98
CA LEU A 73 -4.56 7.72 8.89
C LEU A 73 -5.62 6.72 9.37
N VAL A 74 -6.78 7.21 9.82
CA VAL A 74 -7.90 6.35 10.26
C VAL A 74 -8.42 5.48 9.11
N THR A 75 -8.54 6.04 7.91
CA THR A 75 -8.97 5.31 6.71
C THR A 75 -7.99 4.18 6.36
N VAL A 76 -6.68 4.48 6.36
CA VAL A 76 -5.65 3.48 6.04
C VAL A 76 -5.62 2.37 7.07
N LEU A 77 -5.60 2.71 8.36
CA LEU A 77 -5.56 1.75 9.47
C LEU A 77 -6.77 0.81 9.50
N SER A 78 -7.90 1.25 8.96
CA SER A 78 -9.14 0.47 8.89
C SER A 78 -9.32 -0.29 7.57
N SER A 79 -8.39 -0.14 6.62
CA SER A 79 -8.48 -0.74 5.28
C SER A 79 -7.86 -2.14 5.22
N GLY A 80 -8.37 -3.00 4.33
CA GLY A 80 -7.79 -4.33 4.06
C GLY A 80 -6.40 -4.30 3.39
N HIS A 81 -5.97 -3.13 2.90
CA HIS A 81 -4.68 -2.92 2.23
C HIS A 81 -3.70 -2.11 3.09
N ALA A 82 -3.93 -2.03 4.40
CA ALA A 82 -3.06 -1.30 5.32
C ALA A 82 -1.56 -1.69 5.23
N PRO A 83 -1.18 -2.97 5.02
CA PRO A 83 0.22 -3.31 4.79
C PRO A 83 0.81 -2.61 3.56
N ASP A 84 0.03 -2.33 2.53
CA ASP A 84 0.56 -1.79 1.27
C ASP A 84 0.53 -0.24 1.24
N ARG A 85 0.48 0.39 2.43
CA ARG A 85 0.44 1.85 2.62
C ARG A 85 1.38 2.27 3.73
N PHE A 86 2.01 3.44 3.58
CA PHE A 86 2.79 4.06 4.65
C PHE A 86 1.96 5.08 5.41
N ILE A 87 1.92 4.97 6.74
CA ILE A 87 1.14 5.85 7.61
C ILE A 87 1.99 6.93 8.29
N GLY A 88 3.31 6.79 8.26
CA GLY A 88 4.23 7.76 8.82
C GLY A 88 5.67 7.27 8.78
N GLY A 89 6.55 8.00 9.44
CA GLY A 89 7.97 7.70 9.45
C GLY A 89 8.79 8.80 10.10
N ALA A 90 10.10 8.60 10.17
CA ALA A 90 11.05 9.56 10.70
C ALA A 90 12.35 9.50 9.90
N VAL A 91 13.08 10.60 9.90
CA VAL A 91 14.40 10.71 9.28
C VAL A 91 15.44 10.86 10.38
N ASP A 92 16.54 10.12 10.27
CA ASP A 92 17.74 10.29 11.07
C ASP A 92 18.89 10.78 10.16
N PRO A 93 19.16 12.10 10.12
CA PRO A 93 20.26 12.65 9.33
C PRO A 93 21.65 12.19 9.80
N GLY A 94 21.80 11.86 11.09
CA GLY A 94 23.07 11.41 11.66
C GLY A 94 23.43 10.01 11.18
N ALA A 95 22.44 9.11 11.18
CA ALA A 95 22.59 7.76 10.63
C ALA A 95 22.38 7.69 9.10
N LYS A 96 21.90 8.76 8.48
CA LYS A 96 21.48 8.82 7.06
C LYS A 96 20.45 7.75 6.71
N THR A 97 19.43 7.60 7.55
CA THR A 97 18.36 6.63 7.36
C THR A 97 16.97 7.27 7.39
N VAL A 98 16.05 6.66 6.64
CA VAL A 98 14.62 6.93 6.71
C VAL A 98 13.95 5.69 7.29
N THR A 99 13.17 5.89 8.34
CA THR A 99 12.30 4.87 8.91
C THR A 99 10.88 5.13 8.43
N LEU A 100 10.27 4.17 7.73
CA LEU A 100 8.88 4.23 7.27
C LEU A 100 8.03 3.23 8.06
N VAL A 101 6.82 3.64 8.43
CA VAL A 101 5.85 2.84 9.17
C VAL A 101 4.68 2.50 8.25
N ARG A 102 4.41 1.21 8.09
CA ARG A 102 3.30 0.70 7.28
C ARG A 102 1.97 0.77 8.04
N GLY A 103 0.84 0.68 7.34
CA GLY A 103 -0.48 0.70 7.96
C GLY A 103 -0.76 -0.50 8.88
N ASP A 104 -0.05 -1.61 8.72
CA ASP A 104 -0.08 -2.72 9.67
C ASP A 104 0.87 -2.53 10.88
N ARG A 105 1.55 -1.37 10.94
CA ARG A 105 2.53 -0.92 11.94
C ARG A 105 3.89 -1.63 11.88
N GLU A 106 4.15 -2.41 10.84
CA GLU A 106 5.51 -2.85 10.54
C GLU A 106 6.38 -1.62 10.21
N THR A 107 7.63 -1.65 10.67
CA THR A 107 8.59 -0.56 10.47
C THR A 107 9.70 -1.03 9.54
N MET A 108 9.99 -0.25 8.52
CA MET A 108 11.03 -0.50 7.53
C MET A 108 12.07 0.62 7.60
N VAL A 109 13.35 0.27 7.51
CA VAL A 109 14.46 1.24 7.59
C VAL A 109 15.25 1.20 6.29
N PHE A 110 15.45 2.37 5.69
CA PHE A 110 16.11 2.56 4.41
C PHE A 110 17.30 3.52 4.56
N PRO A 111 18.45 3.25 3.91
CA PRO A 111 19.49 4.25 3.77
C PRO A 111 19.03 5.38 2.83
N PHE A 112 19.57 6.59 2.97
CA PHE A 112 19.27 7.71 2.06
C PHE A 112 19.51 7.35 0.58
N SER A 113 20.53 6.55 0.30
CA SER A 113 20.86 6.11 -1.06
C SER A 113 19.78 5.25 -1.73
N PHE A 114 18.81 4.75 -0.97
CA PHE A 114 17.64 4.07 -1.54
C PHE A 114 16.77 5.04 -2.36
N PHE A 115 16.77 6.33 -1.99
CA PHE A 115 15.98 7.38 -2.63
C PHE A 115 16.80 8.23 -3.60
N ASP A 116 17.95 7.73 -4.06
CA ASP A 116 18.79 8.46 -4.99
C ASP A 116 18.04 8.71 -6.30
N SER A 117 18.09 9.96 -6.74
CA SER A 117 17.47 10.44 -7.98
C SER A 117 18.16 9.83 -9.20
N SER A 118 17.38 9.22 -10.10
CA SER A 118 17.81 8.99 -11.48
C SER A 118 17.97 10.33 -12.22
N ASP A 119 18.83 10.38 -13.24
CA ASP A 119 19.09 11.59 -14.03
C ASP A 119 17.80 12.31 -14.44
N GLY A 120 17.60 13.54 -13.94
CA GLY A 120 16.44 14.40 -14.24
C GLY A 120 15.36 14.45 -13.17
N SER A 121 15.39 13.61 -12.13
CA SER A 121 14.46 13.70 -11.00
C SER A 121 14.93 14.71 -9.93
N PRO A 122 14.01 15.39 -9.21
CA PRO A 122 14.36 16.28 -8.10
C PRO A 122 15.21 15.54 -7.06
N ARG A 123 16.14 16.23 -6.39
CA ARG A 123 16.90 15.62 -5.29
C ARG A 123 16.04 15.54 -4.03
N PRO A 124 16.09 14.42 -3.28
CA PRO A 124 15.34 14.30 -2.04
C PRO A 124 15.85 15.29 -0.98
N ASP A 125 14.94 16.09 -0.43
CA ASP A 125 15.16 16.86 0.79
C ASP A 125 14.57 16.09 1.99
N PHE A 126 15.43 15.30 2.64
CA PHE A 126 15.04 14.47 3.76
C PHE A 126 14.53 15.25 4.98
N ALA A 127 14.80 16.56 5.08
CA ALA A 127 14.22 17.39 6.14
C ALA A 127 12.71 17.64 5.94
N ARG A 128 12.22 17.43 4.70
CA ARG A 128 10.84 17.68 4.27
C ARG A 128 10.06 16.39 4.03
N LEU A 129 10.30 15.35 4.85
CA LEU A 129 9.51 14.12 4.83
C LEU A 129 8.01 14.41 5.00
N SER A 130 7.19 13.91 4.09
CA SER A 130 5.73 13.95 4.17
C SER A 130 5.09 12.73 3.51
N PHE A 131 3.82 12.49 3.83
CA PHE A 131 3.01 11.39 3.31
C PHE A 131 1.71 11.93 2.73
N ALA A 132 1.29 11.38 1.60
CA ALA A 132 0.07 11.80 0.91
C ALA A 132 -0.65 10.60 0.26
N ASP A 133 -1.80 10.87 -0.36
CA ASP A 133 -2.58 9.92 -1.15
C ASP A 133 -2.95 8.64 -0.38
N HIS A 134 -3.34 8.81 0.88
CA HIS A 134 -3.65 7.72 1.80
C HIS A 134 -2.48 6.76 1.98
N GLY A 135 -1.26 7.31 2.04
CA GLY A 135 -0.04 6.54 2.27
C GLY A 135 0.49 5.85 1.01
N ARG A 136 0.04 6.27 -0.17
CA ARG A 136 0.59 5.83 -1.46
C ARG A 136 1.82 6.60 -1.87
N THR A 137 2.01 7.81 -1.35
CA THR A 137 3.08 8.71 -1.76
C THR A 137 3.92 9.07 -0.54
N VAL A 138 5.23 8.83 -0.64
CA VAL A 138 6.24 9.30 0.31
C VAL A 138 7.03 10.39 -0.39
N ALA A 139 7.07 11.59 0.19
CA ALA A 139 7.72 12.75 -0.41
C ALA A 139 8.84 13.29 0.49
N PHE A 140 9.90 13.78 -0.14
CA PHE A 140 11.05 14.44 0.49
C PHE A 140 11.23 15.80 -0.19
N GLY A 141 10.33 16.75 0.11
CA GLY A 141 10.20 17.98 -0.67
C GLY A 141 9.56 17.71 -2.03
N ASP A 142 10.24 18.07 -3.11
CA ASP A 142 9.73 17.90 -4.48
C ASP A 142 10.02 16.51 -5.07
N TYR A 143 10.83 15.70 -4.37
CA TYR A 143 11.01 14.30 -4.70
C TYR A 143 9.84 13.49 -4.16
N GLU A 144 9.26 12.64 -5.01
CA GLU A 144 8.19 11.72 -4.65
C GLU A 144 8.57 10.28 -4.99
N ALA A 145 8.26 9.37 -4.07
CA ALA A 145 8.37 7.94 -4.28
C ALA A 145 7.02 7.28 -3.99
N ALA A 146 6.58 6.43 -4.91
CA ALA A 146 5.37 5.63 -4.73
C ALA A 146 5.63 4.49 -3.73
N ALA A 147 4.70 4.27 -2.81
CA ALA A 147 4.75 3.18 -1.83
C ALA A 147 4.89 1.82 -2.52
N ASP A 148 4.20 1.63 -3.65
CA ASP A 148 4.31 0.40 -4.45
C ASP A 148 5.73 0.17 -4.97
N GLY A 149 6.44 1.23 -5.40
CA GLY A 149 7.83 1.14 -5.84
C GLY A 149 8.77 0.78 -4.69
N ILE A 150 8.65 1.49 -3.55
CA ILE A 150 9.44 1.22 -2.35
C ILE A 150 9.24 -0.23 -1.88
N LEU A 151 7.99 -0.67 -1.76
CA LEU A 151 7.64 -2.02 -1.32
C LEU A 151 8.05 -3.08 -2.34
N TYR A 152 7.94 -2.80 -3.64
CA TYR A 152 8.39 -3.75 -4.66
C TYR A 152 9.89 -4.02 -4.57
N GLU A 153 10.71 -3.02 -4.28
CA GLU A 153 12.16 -3.21 -4.15
C GLU A 153 12.57 -3.87 -2.83
N SER A 154 11.81 -3.63 -1.76
CA SER A 154 12.23 -3.98 -0.39
C SER A 154 11.46 -5.13 0.28
N ASP A 155 10.25 -5.46 -0.16
CA ASP A 155 9.38 -6.47 0.46
C ASP A 155 9.12 -7.65 -0.50
N VAL A 156 9.68 -8.83 -0.15
CA VAL A 156 9.50 -10.08 -0.91
C VAL A 156 8.04 -10.53 -0.94
N GLU A 157 7.33 -10.42 0.17
CA GLU A 157 5.94 -10.85 0.27
C GLU A 157 5.01 -9.90 -0.49
N TYR A 158 5.30 -8.59 -0.47
CA TYR A 158 4.63 -7.64 -1.35
C TYR A 158 4.83 -7.99 -2.83
N ARG A 159 6.08 -8.26 -3.26
CA ARG A 159 6.34 -8.73 -4.64
C ARG A 159 5.58 -10.00 -4.97
N ARG A 160 5.48 -10.95 -4.03
CA ARG A 160 4.74 -12.20 -4.20
C ARG A 160 3.25 -11.93 -4.41
N ARG A 161 2.63 -11.14 -3.52
CA ARG A 161 1.22 -10.73 -3.63
C ARG A 161 0.94 -9.99 -4.93
N GLN A 162 1.82 -9.06 -5.31
CA GLN A 162 1.70 -8.35 -6.58
C GLN A 162 1.81 -9.29 -7.79
N ARG A 163 2.77 -10.22 -7.81
CA ARG A 163 2.88 -11.21 -8.90
C ARG A 163 1.67 -12.15 -8.95
N GLU A 164 1.12 -12.53 -7.82
CA GLU A 164 -0.10 -13.34 -7.73
C GLU A 164 -1.30 -12.58 -8.26
N SER A 165 -1.51 -11.34 -7.82
CA SER A 165 -2.56 -10.46 -8.32
C SER A 165 -2.41 -10.18 -9.82
N MET A 166 -1.19 -9.95 -10.31
CA MET A 166 -0.91 -9.81 -11.73
C MET A 166 -1.27 -11.10 -12.49
N ARG A 167 -0.89 -12.28 -12.00
CA ARG A 167 -1.28 -13.57 -12.60
C ARG A 167 -2.78 -13.80 -12.59
N GLU A 168 -3.49 -13.40 -11.53
CA GLU A 168 -4.95 -13.47 -11.48
C GLU A 168 -5.59 -12.50 -12.47
N SER A 169 -5.07 -11.28 -12.57
CA SER A 169 -5.52 -10.29 -13.56
C SER A 169 -5.14 -10.65 -15.00
N GLU A 170 -4.15 -11.54 -15.19
CA GLU A 170 -3.73 -12.10 -16.47
C GLU A 170 -4.41 -13.44 -16.80
N ARG A 171 -5.28 -13.94 -15.91
CA ARG A 171 -6.10 -15.14 -16.12
C ARG A 171 -7.50 -14.75 -16.59
N GLY A 172 -8.08 -15.62 -17.42
CA GLY A 172 -9.46 -15.49 -17.91
C GLY A 172 -9.56 -14.85 -19.29
N PHE A 173 -10.80 -14.73 -19.76
CA PHE A 173 -11.13 -14.38 -21.15
C PHE A 173 -10.46 -13.11 -21.67
N GLY A 174 -10.58 -11.99 -20.93
CA GLY A 174 -10.11 -10.68 -21.39
C GLY A 174 -8.59 -10.63 -21.64
N PRO A 175 -7.76 -11.03 -20.67
CA PRO A 175 -6.30 -11.11 -20.84
C PRO A 175 -5.88 -12.07 -21.95
N SER A 176 -6.51 -13.24 -22.05
CA SER A 176 -6.21 -14.22 -23.10
C SER A 176 -6.58 -13.69 -24.50
N LEU A 177 -7.73 -13.02 -24.62
CA LEU A 177 -8.13 -12.30 -25.82
C LEU A 177 -7.08 -11.25 -26.22
N ARG A 178 -6.65 -10.40 -25.26
CA ARG A 178 -5.64 -9.36 -25.52
C ARG A 178 -4.35 -9.97 -26.03
N ARG A 179 -3.88 -11.04 -25.38
CA ARG A 179 -2.63 -11.73 -25.72
C ARG A 179 -2.70 -12.35 -27.10
N LEU A 180 -3.77 -13.10 -27.40
CA LEU A 180 -3.98 -13.71 -28.70
C LEU A 180 -4.11 -12.65 -29.80
N ARG A 181 -4.81 -11.54 -29.53
CA ARG A 181 -4.90 -10.40 -30.46
C ARG A 181 -3.52 -9.82 -30.80
N LEU A 182 -2.69 -9.58 -29.79
CA LEU A 182 -1.33 -9.07 -29.97
C LEU A 182 -0.43 -10.08 -30.69
N GLN A 183 -0.54 -11.38 -30.38
CA GLN A 183 0.18 -12.46 -31.07
C GLN A 183 -0.18 -12.52 -32.56
N LYS A 184 -1.45 -12.28 -32.91
CA LYS A 184 -1.95 -12.20 -34.28
C LYS A 184 -1.69 -10.83 -34.94
N LYS A 185 -1.03 -9.90 -34.23
CA LYS A 185 -0.74 -8.52 -34.67
C LYS A 185 -1.98 -7.73 -35.09
N LEU A 186 -3.09 -7.92 -34.38
CA LEU A 186 -4.35 -7.24 -34.65
C LEU A 186 -4.55 -6.03 -33.73
N GLY A 187 -5.05 -4.93 -34.29
CA GLY A 187 -5.57 -3.78 -33.55
C GLY A 187 -6.94 -4.07 -32.93
N ARG A 188 -7.46 -3.16 -32.09
CA ARG A 188 -8.82 -3.33 -31.50
C ARG A 188 -9.91 -3.01 -32.52
N GLU A 189 -9.59 -2.12 -33.45
CA GLU A 189 -10.36 -1.69 -34.61
C GLU A 189 -10.56 -2.81 -35.64
N ASP A 190 -9.73 -3.85 -35.64
CA ASP A 190 -9.84 -4.99 -36.55
C ASP A 190 -11.07 -5.88 -36.31
N PHE A 191 -11.81 -5.64 -35.23
CA PHE A 191 -12.95 -6.46 -34.79
C PHE A 191 -14.31 -5.89 -35.23
N ALA A 192 -14.33 -4.98 -36.21
CA ALA A 192 -15.56 -4.43 -36.77
C ALA A 192 -16.59 -5.53 -37.11
N PRO A 193 -17.89 -5.33 -36.80
CA PRO A 193 -18.52 -4.09 -36.33
C PRO A 193 -18.44 -3.85 -34.81
N ILE A 194 -17.68 -4.65 -34.05
CA ILE A 194 -17.47 -4.42 -32.61
C ILE A 194 -16.55 -3.20 -32.47
N SER A 195 -16.95 -2.21 -31.66
CA SER A 195 -16.12 -1.02 -31.45
C SER A 195 -14.83 -1.35 -30.70
N ALA A 196 -13.75 -0.63 -31.01
CA ALA A 196 -12.48 -0.78 -30.31
C ALA A 196 -12.61 -0.56 -28.80
N GLU A 197 -13.51 0.33 -28.38
CA GLU A 197 -13.83 0.55 -26.97
C GLU A 197 -14.49 -0.69 -26.35
N ALA A 198 -15.48 -1.30 -27.01
CA ALA A 198 -16.11 -2.52 -26.53
C ALA A 198 -15.10 -3.68 -26.41
N VAL A 199 -14.20 -3.84 -27.38
CA VAL A 199 -13.09 -4.81 -27.30
C VAL A 199 -12.20 -4.49 -26.10
N ALA A 200 -11.84 -3.22 -25.87
CA ALA A 200 -11.02 -2.83 -24.73
C ALA A 200 -11.69 -3.13 -23.38
N ARG A 201 -13.01 -2.93 -23.26
CA ARG A 201 -13.78 -3.27 -22.06
C ARG A 201 -13.82 -4.78 -21.82
N ILE A 202 -13.95 -5.58 -22.88
CA ILE A 202 -13.88 -7.04 -22.81
C ILE A 202 -12.48 -7.51 -22.39
N GLU A 203 -11.42 -6.95 -22.98
CA GLU A 203 -10.03 -7.25 -22.61
C GLU A 203 -9.73 -6.95 -21.14
N ARG A 204 -10.36 -5.90 -20.58
CA ARG A 204 -10.25 -5.53 -19.16
C ARG A 204 -11.17 -6.33 -18.24
N GLY A 205 -11.99 -7.24 -18.77
CA GLY A 205 -12.94 -8.02 -17.98
C GLY A 205 -14.13 -7.22 -17.44
N GLU A 206 -14.33 -5.98 -17.89
CA GLU A 206 -15.45 -5.13 -17.44
C GLU A 206 -16.80 -5.59 -18.01
N VAL A 207 -16.77 -6.26 -19.16
CA VAL A 207 -17.97 -6.75 -19.86
C VAL A 207 -17.68 -8.12 -20.48
N SER A 208 -18.54 -9.09 -20.21
CA SER A 208 -18.50 -10.39 -20.88
C SER A 208 -19.14 -10.30 -22.26
N PRO A 209 -18.50 -10.80 -23.33
CA PRO A 209 -19.09 -10.77 -24.66
C PRO A 209 -20.30 -11.68 -24.74
N SER A 210 -21.37 -11.22 -25.41
CA SER A 210 -22.49 -12.09 -25.76
C SER A 210 -22.04 -13.18 -26.74
N LYS A 211 -22.75 -14.33 -26.80
CA LYS A 211 -22.42 -15.43 -27.75
C LYS A 211 -22.19 -14.95 -29.19
N PRO A 212 -23.01 -14.05 -29.77
CA PRO A 212 -22.76 -13.53 -31.12
C PRO A 212 -21.49 -12.69 -31.23
N THR A 213 -21.17 -11.90 -30.20
CA THR A 213 -19.96 -11.06 -30.13
C THR A 213 -18.72 -11.93 -30.03
N LEU A 214 -18.77 -12.95 -29.17
CA LEU A 214 -17.72 -13.94 -29.01
C LEU A 214 -17.42 -14.68 -30.32
N GLY A 215 -18.46 -15.12 -31.05
CA GLY A 215 -18.27 -15.77 -32.35
C GLY A 215 -17.59 -14.88 -33.40
N ARG A 216 -17.86 -13.57 -33.39
CA ARG A 216 -17.18 -12.61 -34.27
C ARG A 216 -15.71 -12.41 -33.89
N ILE A 217 -15.44 -12.29 -32.59
CA ILE A 217 -14.08 -12.19 -32.05
C ILE A 217 -13.27 -13.43 -32.43
N ALA A 218 -13.79 -14.62 -32.15
CA ALA A 218 -13.16 -15.90 -32.48
C ALA A 218 -12.87 -16.04 -33.98
N LYS A 219 -13.86 -15.70 -34.83
CA LYS A 219 -13.69 -15.72 -36.29
C LYS A 219 -12.56 -14.81 -36.76
N ARG A 220 -12.42 -13.61 -36.19
CA ARG A 220 -11.35 -12.66 -36.55
C ARG A 220 -9.98 -13.12 -36.07
N LEU A 221 -9.92 -13.80 -34.93
CA LEU A 221 -8.70 -14.39 -34.35
C LEU A 221 -8.28 -15.69 -35.04
N GLY A 222 -9.22 -16.35 -35.75
CA GLY A 222 -9.00 -17.63 -36.41
C GLY A 222 -8.85 -18.80 -35.44
N VAL A 223 -9.58 -18.78 -34.32
CA VAL A 223 -9.61 -19.84 -33.30
C VAL A 223 -11.06 -20.18 -32.95
N ALA A 224 -11.31 -21.31 -32.29
CA ALA A 224 -12.63 -21.58 -31.72
C ALA A 224 -12.90 -20.64 -30.51
N PRO A 225 -14.15 -20.22 -30.28
CA PRO A 225 -14.52 -19.41 -29.11
C PRO A 225 -13.98 -19.91 -27.77
N GLU A 226 -14.09 -21.22 -27.57
CA GLU A 226 -13.65 -21.97 -26.39
C GLU A 226 -12.12 -22.02 -26.23
N ASP A 227 -11.37 -21.88 -27.32
CA ASP A 227 -9.91 -21.91 -27.28
C ASP A 227 -9.31 -20.58 -26.83
N ILE A 228 -10.07 -19.47 -26.88
CA ILE A 228 -9.54 -18.14 -26.59
C ILE A 228 -8.95 -18.07 -25.18
N GLU A 229 -9.60 -18.66 -24.17
CA GLU A 229 -9.13 -18.63 -22.77
C GLU A 229 -7.89 -19.49 -22.50
N THR A 230 -7.45 -20.28 -23.49
CA THR A 230 -6.30 -21.20 -23.34
C THR A 230 -4.94 -20.52 -23.65
N TYR A 231 -4.95 -19.28 -24.16
CA TYR A 231 -3.76 -18.49 -24.51
C TYR A 231 -3.33 -17.53 -23.38
#